data_AF-A0AAQ3PEZ4-F1
#
_entry.id   AF-A0AAQ3PEZ4-F1
#
_cell.length_a   1.000
_cell.length_b   1.000
_cell.length_c   1.000
_cell.angle_alpha   90.00
_cell.angle_beta   90.00
_cell.angle_gamma   90.00
#
_symmetry.space_group_name_H-M   'P 1'
#
loop_
_entity.id
_entity.type
_entity.pdbx_description
1 polymer ?
#
loop_
_entity_poly.entity_id
_entity_poly.type
_entity_poly.pdbx_seq_one_letter_code
_entity_poly.pdbx_strand_id
1 'polypeptide(L)'
;MPYAVLVGSLNDRLLLANPTEINPRQKKRVEIKSCLVGLLEPILIGFATMQLSFEQKLDLFDSLRITPRSLDILARGSPVCGDLAVALSQSGPQFTQVMRGVYAVKALRFSTALSILKDEFLRSRDYPKCPPTSHLFHRFRQLGYACIRYAKLEI
;
A
#
# COMPACT_ATOMS: atom_id res chain seq x y z
N MET A 1 24.15 -5.34 -1.54
CA MET A 1 23.89 -4.38 -0.44
C MET A 1 25.04 -4.50 0.55
N PRO A 2 25.90 -3.48 0.73
CA PRO A 2 25.89 -2.78 2.01
C PRO A 2 26.44 -1.32 1.95
N TYR A 3 26.48 -0.65 3.10
CA TYR A 3 27.02 0.71 3.35
C TYR A 3 26.08 1.91 3.14
N ALA A 4 24.80 1.77 3.45
CA ALA A 4 24.05 2.94 3.92
C ALA A 4 24.50 3.24 5.35
N VAL A 5 25.11 4.40 5.60
CA VAL A 5 25.54 4.81 6.95
C VAL A 5 24.54 5.84 7.48
N LEU A 6 24.01 5.61 8.68
CA LEU A 6 23.20 6.60 9.38
C LEU A 6 24.11 7.77 9.80
N VAL A 7 23.88 8.94 9.23
CA VAL A 7 24.69 10.15 9.45
C VAL A 7 24.12 10.98 10.60
N GLY A 8 22.81 10.90 10.83
CA GLY A 8 22.17 11.61 11.93
C GLY A 8 20.64 11.55 11.86
N SER A 9 20.01 12.15 12.85
CA SER A 9 18.58 12.43 12.86
C SER A 9 18.36 13.92 12.96
N LEU A 10 17.41 14.45 12.20
CA LEU A 10 16.98 15.85 12.27
C LEU A 10 15.47 15.88 12.37
N ASN A 11 14.96 16.31 13.53
CA ASN A 11 13.55 16.14 13.92
C ASN A 11 13.13 14.67 13.72
N ASP A 12 12.14 14.41 12.86
CA ASP A 12 11.64 13.07 12.56
C ASP A 12 12.23 12.44 11.29
N ARG A 13 13.37 12.95 10.82
CA ARG A 13 14.04 12.45 9.60
C ARG A 13 15.37 11.80 9.95
N LEU A 14 15.56 10.55 9.54
CA LEU A 14 16.88 9.92 9.50
C LEU A 14 17.59 10.32 8.22
N LEU A 15 18.82 10.80 8.35
CA LEU A 15 19.72 11.11 7.24
C LEU A 15 20.61 9.90 6.97
N LEU A 16 20.42 9.28 5.81
CA LEU A 16 21.20 8.12 5.37
C LEU A 16 22.15 8.57 4.26
N ALA A 17 23.45 8.38 4.47
CA ALA A 17 24.45 8.51 3.42
C ALA A 17 24.52 7.18 2.68
N ASN A 18 24.26 7.23 1.38
CA ASN A 18 24.50 6.13 0.47
C ASN A 18 25.70 6.47 -0.42
N PRO A 19 26.67 5.55 -0.59
CA PRO A 19 27.70 5.71 -1.60
C PRO A 19 27.03 5.63 -2.98
N THR A 20 27.17 6.68 -3.78
CA THR A 20 26.74 6.67 -5.18
C THR A 20 27.81 5.98 -6.03
N GLU A 21 27.39 5.21 -7.03
CA GLU A 21 28.32 4.66 -8.02
C GLU A 21 29.11 5.80 -8.68
N ILE A 22 30.42 5.59 -8.82
CA ILE A 22 31.37 6.61 -9.25
C ILE A 22 31.14 6.90 -10.73
N ASN A 23 30.26 7.86 -11.03
CA ASN A 23 30.14 8.41 -12.37
C ASN A 23 31.26 9.46 -12.56
N PRO A 24 32.19 9.28 -13.51
CA PRO A 24 33.33 10.19 -13.70
C PRO A 24 32.93 11.64 -14.05
N ARG A 25 31.65 11.89 -14.39
CA ARG A 25 31.11 13.22 -14.68
C ARG A 25 30.45 13.93 -13.49
N GLN A 26 30.19 13.25 -12.37
CA GLN A 26 29.54 13.84 -11.19
C GLN A 26 30.46 13.79 -9.96
N LYS A 27 30.87 14.96 -9.43
CA LYS A 27 31.77 15.09 -8.26
C LYS A 27 31.16 14.62 -6.91
N LYS A 28 29.91 14.15 -6.86
CA LYS A 28 29.25 13.75 -5.59
C LYS A 28 29.37 12.24 -5.34
N ARG A 29 30.35 11.89 -4.50
CA ARG A 29 30.65 10.51 -4.08
C ARG A 29 29.67 9.92 -3.06
N VAL A 30 28.84 10.76 -2.43
CA VAL A 30 27.89 10.36 -1.39
C VAL A 30 26.58 11.10 -1.62
N GLU A 31 25.47 10.35 -1.63
CA GLU A 31 24.12 10.88 -1.68
C GLU A 31 23.50 10.80 -0.28
N ILE A 32 23.09 11.95 0.27
CA ILE A 32 22.37 12.00 1.55
C ILE A 32 20.88 11.96 1.23
N LYS A 33 20.22 10.86 1.62
CA LYS A 33 18.77 10.72 1.54
C LYS A 33 18.15 10.97 2.91
N SER A 34 17.08 11.76 2.96
CA SER A 34 16.28 11.93 4.17
C SER A 34 15.08 10.98 4.14
N CYS A 35 14.92 10.17 5.18
CA CYS A 35 13.76 9.30 5.37
C CYS A 35 12.98 9.75 6.61
N LEU A 36 11.69 10.06 6.47
CA LEU A 36 10.81 10.29 7.62
C LEU A 36 10.62 8.97 8.38
N VAL A 37 11.10 8.89 9.61
CA VAL A 37 10.95 7.73 10.49
C VAL A 37 10.08 8.14 11.66
N GLY A 38 8.96 7.45 11.86
CA GLY A 38 8.04 7.70 12.97
C GLY A 38 6.86 8.64 12.68
N LEU A 39 6.93 9.50 11.67
CA LEU A 39 5.81 10.38 11.31
C LEU A 39 4.80 9.82 10.32
N LEU A 40 5.07 8.67 9.68
CA LEU A 40 4.11 8.10 8.72
C LEU A 40 2.77 7.79 9.38
N GLU A 41 2.77 7.13 10.54
CA GLU A 41 1.52 6.76 11.24
C GLU A 41 0.75 8.02 11.72
N PRO A 42 1.39 9.01 12.39
CA PRO A 42 0.75 10.30 12.71
C PRO A 42 0.26 11.09 11.49
N ILE A 43 1.01 11.15 10.39
CA ILE A 43 0.59 11.84 9.16
C ILE A 43 -0.61 11.15 8.54
N LEU A 44 -0.63 9.81 8.50
CA LEU A 44 -1.76 9.05 7.97
C LEU A 44 -3.00 9.19 8.85
N ILE A 45 -2.85 9.19 10.18
CA ILE A 45 -3.94 9.45 11.13
C ILE A 45 -4.45 10.89 10.98
N GLY A 46 -3.54 11.87 10.90
CA GLY A 46 -3.87 13.28 10.70
C GLY A 46 -4.59 13.50 9.37
N PHE A 47 -4.10 12.89 8.30
CA PHE A 47 -4.74 12.91 6.99
C PHE A 47 -6.13 12.28 7.03
N ALA A 48 -6.28 11.07 7.58
CA ALA A 48 -7.58 10.41 7.70
C ALA A 48 -8.58 11.23 8.52
N THR A 49 -8.12 11.83 9.62
CA THR A 49 -8.93 12.73 10.46
C THR A 49 -9.32 14.01 9.72
N MET A 50 -8.39 14.64 8.98
CA MET A 50 -8.70 15.84 8.19
C MET A 50 -9.65 15.55 7.03
N GLN A 51 -9.55 14.39 6.38
CA GLN A 51 -10.52 13.96 5.36
C GLN A 51 -11.92 13.77 5.96
N LEU A 52 -12.02 13.10 7.11
CA LEU A 52 -13.29 12.86 7.79
C LEU A 52 -13.97 14.14 8.25
N SER A 53 -13.20 15.14 8.68
CA SER A 53 -13.75 16.38 9.24
C SER A 53 -13.92 17.51 8.22
N PHE A 54 -13.15 17.51 7.11
CA PHE A 54 -13.03 18.69 6.23
C PHE A 54 -13.05 18.39 4.72
N GLU A 55 -13.24 17.13 4.27
CA GLU A 55 -13.31 16.73 2.85
C GLU A 55 -12.17 17.24 1.95
N GLN A 56 -11.00 17.57 2.51
CA GLN A 56 -9.90 18.19 1.76
C GLN A 56 -9.01 17.17 1.07
N LYS A 57 -9.02 17.09 -0.26
CA LYS A 57 -8.10 16.24 -1.04
C LYS A 57 -6.65 16.75 -0.95
N LEU A 58 -5.82 16.05 -0.16
CA LEU A 58 -4.41 16.38 0.04
C LEU A 58 -3.53 15.34 -0.69
N ASP A 59 -2.67 15.79 -1.60
CA ASP A 59 -1.68 14.95 -2.26
C ASP A 59 -0.46 14.82 -1.35
N LEU A 60 -0.39 13.71 -0.63
CA LEU A 60 0.79 13.31 0.13
C LEU A 60 1.55 12.21 -0.65
N PHE A 61 2.87 12.21 -0.54
CA PHE A 61 3.78 11.05 -0.68
C PHE A 61 4.55 10.86 -2.01
N ASP A 62 5.73 11.50 -2.09
CA ASP A 62 6.84 11.05 -2.95
C ASP A 62 8.01 10.38 -2.18
N SER A 63 8.01 10.39 -0.83
CA SER A 63 9.22 10.03 -0.08
C SER A 63 9.03 9.23 1.22
N LEU A 64 7.81 8.80 1.57
CA LEU A 64 7.65 7.92 2.74
C LEU A 64 7.66 6.44 2.35
N ARG A 65 8.35 5.65 3.17
CA ARG A 65 8.43 4.20 3.02
C ARG A 65 7.06 3.59 3.35
N ILE A 66 6.29 3.25 2.32
CA ILE A 66 4.96 2.65 2.46
C ILE A 66 5.11 1.25 3.04
N THR A 67 4.56 1.04 4.25
CA THR A 67 4.56 -0.26 4.93
C THR A 67 3.19 -0.95 4.81
N PRO A 68 3.12 -2.29 4.97
CA PRO A 68 1.84 -2.99 5.04
C PRO A 68 0.93 -2.47 6.15
N ARG A 69 1.50 -2.10 7.30
CA ARG A 69 0.75 -1.56 8.45
C ARG A 69 0.09 -0.22 8.12
N SER A 70 0.80 0.70 7.48
CA SER A 70 0.23 1.98 7.01
C SER A 70 -0.93 1.79 6.04
N LEU A 71 -0.81 0.81 5.12
CA LEU A 71 -1.91 0.51 4.19
C LEU A 71 -3.10 -0.13 4.88
N ASP A 72 -2.90 -0.93 5.94
CA ASP A 72 -4.02 -1.50 6.69
C ASP A 72 -4.83 -0.43 7.42
N ILE A 73 -4.18 0.61 7.94
CA ILE A 73 -4.85 1.75 8.57
C ILE A 73 -5.63 2.54 7.51
N LEU A 74 -5.00 2.89 6.39
CA LEU A 74 -5.64 3.64 5.31
C LEU A 74 -6.82 2.89 4.70
N ALA A 75 -6.66 1.59 4.45
CA ALA A 75 -7.69 0.77 3.80
C ALA A 75 -8.96 0.62 4.64
N ARG A 76 -8.88 0.82 5.96
CA ARG A 76 -10.04 0.79 6.87
C ARG A 76 -10.60 2.17 7.19
N GLY A 77 -9.98 3.22 6.67
CA GLY A 77 -10.37 4.62 6.90
C GLY A 77 -11.57 5.05 6.05
N SER A 78 -11.67 6.36 5.82
CA SER A 78 -12.69 6.92 4.92
C SER A 78 -12.53 6.38 3.49
N PRO A 79 -13.55 6.50 2.62
CA PRO A 79 -13.46 6.06 1.22
C PRO A 79 -12.23 6.62 0.48
N VAL A 80 -11.86 7.87 0.77
CA VAL A 80 -10.68 8.55 0.20
C VAL A 80 -9.38 7.92 0.70
N CYS A 81 -9.28 7.58 1.98
CA CYS A 81 -8.14 6.84 2.53
C CYS A 81 -8.05 5.42 1.93
N GLY A 82 -9.20 4.79 1.71
CA GLY A 82 -9.29 3.50 1.03
C GLY A 82 -8.75 3.56 -0.40
N ASP A 83 -9.15 4.57 -1.17
CA ASP A 83 -8.64 4.81 -2.52
C ASP A 83 -7.13 5.03 -2.53
N LEU A 84 -6.63 5.83 -1.59
CA LEU A 84 -5.19 6.05 -1.42
C LEU A 84 -4.46 4.75 -1.07
N ALA A 85 -5.01 3.91 -0.19
CA ALA A 85 -4.42 2.62 0.14
C ALA A 85 -4.30 1.71 -1.10
N VAL A 86 -5.35 1.66 -1.92
CA VAL A 86 -5.37 0.89 -3.16
C VAL A 86 -4.31 1.42 -4.13
N ALA A 87 -4.26 2.74 -4.37
CA ALA A 87 -3.28 3.36 -5.26
C ALA A 87 -1.84 3.10 -4.79
N LEU A 88 -1.54 3.34 -3.51
CA LEU A 88 -0.21 3.11 -2.93
C LEU A 88 0.21 1.63 -2.98
N SER A 89 -0.74 0.70 -2.85
CA SER A 89 -0.46 -0.74 -2.98
C SER A 89 -0.07 -1.14 -4.40
N GLN A 90 -0.51 -0.39 -5.42
CA GLN A 90 -0.21 -0.64 -6.83
C GLN A 90 1.15 -0.07 -7.24
N SER A 91 1.57 1.05 -6.64
CA SER A 91 2.83 1.75 -6.96
C SER A 91 4.08 1.01 -6.46
N GLY A 92 3.95 0.15 -5.45
CA GLY A 92 5.08 -0.55 -4.84
C GLY A 92 5.31 -1.97 -5.37
N PRO A 93 6.54 -2.37 -5.77
CA PRO A 93 6.87 -3.76 -6.12
C PRO A 93 6.83 -4.71 -4.92
N GLN A 94 6.87 -4.19 -3.69
CA GLN A 94 6.82 -4.96 -2.45
C GLN A 94 5.42 -5.55 -2.15
N PHE A 95 4.38 -5.10 -2.85
CA PHE A 95 3.01 -5.58 -2.65
C PHE A 95 2.61 -6.55 -3.75
N THR A 96 2.38 -7.80 -3.36
CA THR A 96 1.92 -8.85 -4.27
C THR A 96 0.49 -8.59 -4.75
N GLN A 97 0.07 -9.20 -5.87
CA GLN A 97 -1.33 -9.13 -6.34
C GLN A 97 -2.32 -9.54 -5.23
N VAL A 98 -1.98 -10.58 -4.48
CA VAL A 98 -2.68 -11.00 -3.26
C VAL A 98 -2.93 -9.84 -2.29
N MET A 99 -1.86 -9.14 -1.90
CA MET A 99 -1.93 -8.04 -0.94
C MET A 99 -2.78 -6.90 -1.49
N ARG A 100 -2.60 -6.55 -2.77
CA ARG A 100 -3.41 -5.52 -3.45
C ARG A 100 -4.90 -5.86 -3.43
N GLY A 101 -5.25 -7.13 -3.67
CA GLY A 101 -6.63 -7.62 -3.55
C GLY A 101 -7.18 -7.48 -2.14
N VAL A 102 -6.39 -7.80 -1.12
CA VAL A 102 -6.80 -7.65 0.30
C VAL A 102 -7.05 -6.18 0.65
N TYR A 103 -6.18 -5.25 0.24
CA TYR A 103 -6.39 -3.82 0.48
C TYR A 103 -7.62 -3.29 -0.25
N ALA A 104 -7.88 -3.74 -1.49
CA ALA A 104 -9.09 -3.37 -2.22
C ALA A 104 -10.36 -3.87 -1.52
N VAL A 105 -10.36 -5.08 -0.95
CA VAL A 105 -11.49 -5.58 -0.15
C VAL A 105 -11.69 -4.76 1.13
N LYS A 106 -10.60 -4.44 1.85
CA LYS A 106 -10.66 -3.62 3.07
C LYS A 106 -11.20 -2.22 2.77
N ALA A 107 -10.76 -1.62 1.66
CA ALA A 107 -11.20 -0.33 1.16
C ALA A 107 -12.58 -0.35 0.47
N LEU A 108 -13.30 -1.49 0.51
CA LEU A 108 -14.63 -1.64 -0.10
C LEU A 108 -14.65 -1.36 -1.62
N ARG A 109 -13.51 -1.52 -2.28
CA ARG A 109 -13.35 -1.42 -3.75
C ARG A 109 -13.48 -2.80 -4.38
N PHE A 110 -14.69 -3.36 -4.30
CA PHE A 110 -14.98 -4.73 -4.74
C PHE A 110 -14.74 -4.97 -6.22
N SER A 111 -14.99 -3.97 -7.08
CA SER A 111 -14.68 -4.03 -8.52
C SER A 111 -13.19 -4.24 -8.77
N THR A 112 -12.35 -3.45 -8.10
CA THR A 112 -10.89 -3.57 -8.15
C THR A 112 -10.42 -4.91 -7.60
N ALA A 113 -10.95 -5.34 -6.46
CA ALA A 113 -10.62 -6.63 -5.86
C ALA A 113 -10.97 -7.80 -6.80
N LEU A 114 -12.14 -7.76 -7.43
CA LEU A 114 -12.59 -8.77 -8.40
C LEU A 114 -11.69 -8.79 -9.64
N SER A 115 -11.29 -7.63 -10.15
CA SER A 115 -10.39 -7.53 -11.30
C SER A 115 -9.04 -8.19 -11.02
N ILE A 116 -8.46 -7.93 -9.84
CA ILE A 116 -7.20 -8.54 -9.41
C ILE A 116 -7.35 -10.07 -9.29
N LEU A 117 -8.45 -10.53 -8.69
CA LEU A 117 -8.74 -11.96 -8.54
C LEU A 117 -8.95 -12.68 -9.88
N LYS A 118 -9.62 -12.03 -10.84
CA LYS A 118 -9.79 -12.57 -12.20
C LYS A 118 -8.45 -12.72 -12.90
N ASP A 119 -7.58 -11.70 -12.79
CA ASP A 119 -6.25 -11.74 -13.39
C ASP A 119 -5.38 -12.85 -12.79
N GLU A 120 -5.39 -13.03 -11.46
CA GLU A 120 -4.73 -14.16 -10.79
C GLU A 120 -5.31 -15.52 -11.23
N PHE A 121 -6.64 -15.61 -11.39
CA PHE A 121 -7.30 -16.83 -11.81
C PHE A 121 -6.88 -17.26 -13.22
N LEU A 122 -6.83 -16.31 -14.17
CA LEU A 122 -6.41 -16.58 -15.55
C LEU A 122 -4.95 -17.05 -15.65
N ARG A 123 -4.10 -16.67 -14.69
CA ARG A 123 -2.69 -17.09 -14.63
C ARG A 123 -2.48 -18.35 -13.78
N SER A 124 -3.52 -18.88 -13.15
CA SER A 124 -3.40 -20.03 -12.26
C SER A 124 -3.36 -21.35 -13.01
N ARG A 125 -2.61 -22.31 -12.46
CA ARG A 125 -2.64 -23.73 -12.89
C ARG A 125 -4.01 -24.38 -12.69
N ASP A 126 -4.81 -23.82 -11.78
CA ASP A 126 -6.16 -24.29 -11.49
C ASP A 126 -7.19 -23.85 -12.53
N TYR A 127 -6.81 -23.00 -13.50
CA TYR A 127 -7.68 -22.61 -14.59
C TYR A 127 -7.94 -23.79 -15.55
N PRO A 128 -9.19 -24.02 -16.01
CA PRO A 128 -10.40 -23.23 -15.76
C PRO A 128 -11.26 -23.74 -14.58
N LYS A 129 -10.81 -24.74 -13.82
CA LYS A 129 -11.67 -25.47 -12.86
C LYS A 129 -11.84 -24.79 -11.50
N CYS A 130 -10.82 -24.14 -10.97
CA CYS A 130 -10.80 -23.55 -9.62
C CYS A 130 -11.35 -24.50 -8.52
N PRO A 131 -10.65 -25.61 -8.19
CA PRO A 131 -11.17 -26.60 -7.26
C PRO A 131 -11.38 -25.99 -5.85
N PRO A 132 -12.31 -26.52 -5.04
CA PRO A 132 -12.60 -25.99 -3.70
C PRO A 132 -11.41 -25.99 -2.72
N THR A 133 -10.40 -26.82 -2.99
CA THR A 133 -9.14 -26.89 -2.25
C THR A 133 -8.13 -25.82 -2.65
N SER A 134 -8.37 -25.10 -3.76
CA SER A 134 -7.46 -24.05 -4.23
C SER A 134 -7.52 -22.81 -3.36
N HIS A 135 -6.38 -22.16 -3.21
CA HIS A 135 -6.31 -20.86 -2.54
C HIS A 135 -7.21 -19.82 -3.25
N LEU A 136 -7.31 -19.87 -4.58
CA LEU A 136 -8.15 -18.94 -5.35
C LEU A 136 -9.62 -19.09 -5.04
N PHE A 137 -10.12 -20.32 -4.92
CA PHE A 137 -11.51 -20.57 -4.54
C PHE A 137 -11.83 -19.93 -3.19
N HIS A 138 -10.96 -20.11 -2.19
CA HIS A 138 -11.13 -19.48 -0.88
C HIS A 138 -11.11 -17.95 -0.96
N ARG A 139 -10.31 -17.34 -1.83
CA ARG A 139 -10.31 -15.88 -2.02
C ARG A 139 -11.58 -15.36 -2.69
N PHE A 140 -12.08 -16.04 -3.74
CA PHE A 140 -13.37 -15.69 -4.33
C PHE A 140 -14.50 -15.76 -3.30
N ARG A 141 -14.48 -16.81 -2.46
CA ARG A 141 -15.44 -16.95 -1.35
C ARG A 141 -15.31 -15.83 -0.32
N GLN A 142 -14.09 -15.44 0.05
CA GLN A 142 -13.85 -14.31 0.97
C GLN A 142 -14.36 -12.98 0.40
N LEU A 143 -14.11 -12.70 -0.89
CA LEU A 143 -14.62 -11.53 -1.58
C LEU A 143 -16.16 -11.52 -1.56
N GLY A 144 -16.80 -12.64 -1.91
CA GLY A 144 -18.25 -12.78 -1.86
C GLY A 144 -18.83 -12.51 -0.46
N TYR A 145 -18.22 -13.06 0.59
CA TYR A 145 -18.64 -12.76 1.97
C TYR A 145 -18.40 -11.32 2.39
N ALA A 146 -17.37 -10.66 1.86
CA ALA A 146 -17.16 -9.23 2.11
C ALA A 146 -18.27 -8.39 1.46
N CYS A 147 -18.64 -8.67 0.21
CA CYS A 147 -19.75 -8.00 -0.48
C CYS A 147 -21.08 -8.17 0.26
N ILE A 148 -21.41 -9.40 0.68
CA ILE A 148 -22.66 -9.67 1.41
C ILE A 148 -22.69 -8.93 2.75
N ARG A 149 -21.58 -8.93 3.48
CA ARG A 149 -21.50 -8.19 4.76
C ARG A 149 -21.65 -6.70 4.57
N TYR A 150 -21.04 -6.14 3.52
CA TYR A 150 -21.18 -4.73 3.19
C TYR A 150 -22.63 -4.37 2.85
N ALA A 151 -23.28 -5.12 1.97
CA ALA A 151 -24.69 -4.90 1.62
C ALA A 151 -25.63 -4.99 2.84
N LYS A 152 -25.32 -5.84 3.83
CA LYS A 152 -26.09 -5.93 5.09
C LYS A 152 -25.88 -4.76 6.04
N LEU A 153 -24.79 -4.01 5.91
CA LEU A 153 -24.52 -2.82 6.74
C LEU A 153 -25.16 -1.56 6.15
N GLU A 154 -25.56 -1.60 4.88
CA GLU A 154 -26.27 -0.52 4.19
C GLU A 154 -27.82 -0.63 4.28
N ILE A 155 -28.35 -1.74 4.81
CA ILE A 155 -29.78 -2.00 5.05
C ILE A 155 -30.08 -1.83 6.53
#